data_AF-A0A9Q0C8A5-F1
#
_entry.id   AF-A0A9Q0C8A5-F1
#
_cell.length_a   1.000
_cell.length_b   1.000
_cell.length_c   1.000
_cell.angle_alpha   90.00
_cell.angle_beta   90.00
_cell.angle_gamma   90.00
#
_symmetry.space_group_name_H-M   'P 1'
#
loop_
_entity.id
_entity.type
_entity.pdbx_description
1 polymer ?
#
loop_
_entity_poly.entity_id
_entity_poly.type
_entity_poly.pdbx_seq_one_letter_code
_entity_poly.pdbx_strand_id
1 'polypeptide(L)'
;MGENLYKRIEKECEVHISAKLSALVGQSPDLVKFLTLVQESWQDFCDQILLVQKITLSLDRKYVRHTLNVCSVWDLGLELFRKHLKLAPEVEHRIVTGILSLIESERLGAVVDTTLLSHLLKMFTALSDIPDYLKHVEKRLYNEDKRCKLYLEANTRKPLIAIAEKQLLEQHSSAILEKGFVMLIEAKQVNDL
;
A
#
# COMPACT_ATOMS: atom_id res chain seq x y z
N MET A 1 11.22 30.24 -7.59
CA MET A 1 9.78 30.31 -7.22
C MET A 1 9.14 28.92 -7.14
N GLY A 2 9.40 28.01 -8.09
CA GLY A 2 8.87 26.64 -8.06
C GLY A 2 9.35 25.78 -6.88
N GLU A 3 10.63 25.86 -6.52
CA GLU A 3 11.20 25.14 -5.36
C GLU A 3 10.48 25.45 -4.04
N ASN A 4 10.21 26.73 -3.79
CA ASN A 4 9.54 27.19 -2.56
C ASN A 4 8.07 26.74 -2.50
N LEU A 5 7.39 26.62 -3.65
CA LEU A 5 6.04 26.10 -3.69
C LEU A 5 6.02 24.58 -3.44
N TYR A 6 6.96 23.84 -4.05
CA TYR A 6 7.09 22.41 -3.85
C TYR A 6 7.36 22.07 -2.37
N LYS A 7 8.33 22.74 -1.73
CA LYS A 7 8.61 22.57 -0.29
C LYS A 7 7.41 22.90 0.61
N ARG A 8 6.56 23.85 0.21
CA ARG A 8 5.32 24.15 0.95
C ARG A 8 4.29 23.04 0.79
N ILE A 9 4.10 22.54 -0.44
CA ILE A 9 3.19 21.41 -0.70
C ILE A 9 3.63 20.20 0.10
N GLU A 10 4.91 19.85 0.04
CA GLU A 10 5.52 18.77 0.82
C GLU A 10 5.19 18.91 2.30
N LYS A 11 5.47 20.07 2.90
CA LYS A 11 5.23 20.32 4.32
C LYS A 11 3.75 20.20 4.70
N GLU A 12 2.85 20.78 3.92
CA GLU A 12 1.41 20.71 4.20
C GLU A 12 0.86 19.28 4.05
N CYS A 13 1.31 18.55 3.01
CA CYS A 13 1.00 17.13 2.83
C CYS A 13 1.52 16.29 4.01
N GLU A 14 2.76 16.52 4.45
CA GLU A 14 3.37 15.78 5.57
C GLU A 14 2.56 15.95 6.86
N VAL A 15 2.20 17.20 7.20
CA VAL A 15 1.37 17.51 8.38
C VAL A 15 0.00 16.83 8.29
N HIS A 16 -0.66 16.90 7.13
CA HIS A 16 -1.98 16.31 6.95
C HIS A 16 -1.96 14.78 7.07
N ILE A 17 -1.02 14.13 6.38
CA ILE A 17 -0.85 12.67 6.38
C ILE A 17 -0.52 12.17 7.78
N SER A 18 0.42 12.83 8.47
CA SER A 18 0.81 12.47 9.83
C SER A 18 -0.38 12.55 10.81
N ALA A 19 -1.19 13.60 10.71
CA ALA A 19 -2.38 13.76 11.53
C ALA A 19 -3.43 12.68 11.26
N LYS A 20 -3.72 12.38 9.98
CA LYS A 20 -4.68 11.34 9.57
C LYS A 20 -4.25 9.95 10.05
N LEU A 21 -2.98 9.58 9.89
CA LEU A 21 -2.48 8.28 10.35
C LEU A 21 -2.46 8.16 11.88
N SER A 22 -2.11 9.24 12.58
CA SER A 22 -2.15 9.27 14.05
C SER A 22 -3.58 9.11 14.57
N ALA A 23 -4.58 9.66 13.86
CA ALA A 23 -5.98 9.51 14.21
C ALA A 23 -6.53 8.08 14.02
N LEU A 24 -5.83 7.20 13.28
CA LEU A 24 -6.19 5.79 13.10
C LEU A 24 -5.70 4.90 14.24
N VAL A 25 -4.71 5.36 15.03
CA VAL A 25 -4.17 4.59 16.16
C VAL A 25 -5.26 4.39 17.23
N GLY A 26 -5.43 3.16 17.71
CA GLY A 26 -6.44 2.83 18.71
C GLY A 26 -7.90 2.92 18.23
N GLN A 27 -8.16 3.21 16.96
CA GLN A 27 -9.53 3.22 16.43
C GLN A 27 -10.14 1.82 16.42
N SER A 28 -11.41 1.72 16.83
CA SER A 28 -12.30 0.56 16.81
C SER A 28 -11.67 -0.82 17.09
N PRO A 29 -12.09 -1.58 18.11
CA PRO A 29 -11.61 -2.96 18.29
C PRO A 29 -12.05 -3.90 17.15
N ASP A 30 -13.14 -3.58 16.45
CA ASP A 30 -13.62 -4.31 15.28
C ASP A 30 -12.71 -4.04 14.07
N LEU A 31 -12.09 -5.11 13.56
CA LEU A 31 -11.15 -5.06 12.44
C LEU A 31 -11.81 -4.59 11.15
N VAL A 32 -13.03 -5.01 10.84
CA VAL A 32 -13.70 -4.62 9.59
C VAL A 32 -14.01 -3.13 9.61
N LYS A 33 -14.53 -2.61 10.72
CA LYS A 33 -14.76 -1.17 10.89
C LYS A 33 -13.47 -0.36 10.82
N PHE A 34 -12.40 -0.86 11.44
CA PHE A 34 -11.08 -0.25 11.35
C PHE A 34 -10.58 -0.19 9.89
N LEU A 35 -10.74 -1.28 9.13
CA LEU A 35 -10.37 -1.32 7.71
C LEU A 35 -11.18 -0.36 6.84
N THR A 36 -12.47 -0.19 7.13
CA THR A 36 -13.30 0.83 6.46
C THR A 36 -12.75 2.24 6.70
N LEU A 37 -12.39 2.58 7.95
CA LEU A 37 -11.79 3.88 8.28
C LEU A 37 -10.44 4.11 7.56
N VAL A 38 -9.63 3.05 7.42
CA VAL A 38 -8.37 3.09 6.66
C VAL A 38 -8.66 3.36 5.19
N GLN A 39 -9.62 2.64 4.60
CA GLN A 39 -9.99 2.81 3.19
C GLN A 39 -10.54 4.21 2.92
N GLU A 40 -11.40 4.74 3.79
CA GLU A 40 -11.92 6.11 3.70
C GLU A 40 -10.78 7.14 3.79
N SER A 41 -9.88 6.98 4.77
CA SER A 41 -8.73 7.88 4.94
C SER A 41 -7.79 7.86 3.73
N TRP A 42 -7.60 6.69 3.11
CA TRP A 42 -6.82 6.54 1.89
C TRP A 42 -7.49 7.18 0.67
N GLN A 43 -8.81 7.02 0.54
CA GLN A 43 -9.57 7.61 -0.55
C GLN A 43 -9.58 9.14 -0.46
N ASP A 44 -9.81 9.69 0.74
CA ASP A 44 -9.69 11.12 1.02
C ASP A 44 -8.32 11.66 0.58
N PHE A 45 -7.25 10.95 0.95
CA PHE A 45 -5.89 11.31 0.56
C PHE A 45 -5.71 11.31 -0.96
N CYS A 46 -6.17 10.25 -1.65
CA CYS A 46 -6.10 10.16 -3.12
C CYS A 46 -6.82 11.34 -3.80
N ASP A 47 -8.02 11.69 -3.32
CA ASP A 47 -8.81 12.77 -3.91
C ASP A 47 -8.15 14.14 -3.68
N GLN A 48 -7.62 14.36 -2.48
CA GLN A 48 -6.91 15.58 -2.13
C GLN A 48 -5.62 15.74 -2.92
N ILE A 49 -4.78 14.70 -3.02
CA ILE A 49 -3.50 14.80 -3.73
C ILE A 49 -3.71 14.96 -5.24
N LEU A 50 -4.76 14.36 -5.82
CA LEU A 50 -5.15 14.60 -7.22
C LEU A 50 -5.62 16.04 -7.44
N LEU A 51 -6.33 16.63 -6.49
CA LEU A 51 -6.72 18.04 -6.56
C LEU A 51 -5.49 18.95 -6.53
N VAL A 52 -4.55 18.69 -5.61
CA VAL A 52 -3.28 19.43 -5.53
C VAL A 52 -2.53 19.30 -6.84
N GLN A 53 -2.38 18.08 -7.37
CA GLN A 53 -1.73 17.82 -8.66
C GLN A 53 -2.38 18.58 -9.83
N LYS A 54 -3.72 18.65 -9.88
CA LYS A 54 -4.46 19.42 -10.90
C LYS A 54 -4.16 20.92 -10.80
N ILE A 55 -4.09 21.47 -9.59
CA ILE A 55 -3.77 22.89 -9.35
C ILE A 55 -2.29 23.16 -9.69
N THR A 56 -1.40 22.24 -9.36
CA THR A 56 0.04 22.35 -9.57
C THR A 56 0.48 21.84 -10.94
N LEU A 57 -0.43 21.49 -11.85
CA LEU A 57 -0.12 20.92 -13.16
C LEU A 57 0.84 21.80 -13.98
N SER A 58 0.72 23.14 -13.84
CA SER A 58 1.62 24.09 -14.48
C SER A 58 3.04 24.06 -13.89
N LEU A 59 3.16 23.75 -12.60
CA LEU A 59 4.41 23.48 -11.88
C LEU A 59 5.00 22.14 -12.32
N ASP A 60 4.21 21.06 -12.33
CA ASP A 60 4.66 19.73 -12.74
C ASP A 60 5.16 19.71 -14.20
N ARG A 61 4.45 20.37 -15.11
CA ARG A 61 4.82 20.37 -16.53
C ARG A 61 6.07 21.21 -16.85
N LYS A 62 6.40 22.23 -16.04
CA LYS A 62 7.50 23.18 -16.30
C LYS A 62 8.68 23.05 -15.34
N TYR A 63 8.48 22.56 -14.12
CA TYR A 63 9.50 22.50 -13.08
C TYR A 63 10.04 21.08 -12.92
N VAL A 64 9.15 20.08 -12.78
CA VAL A 64 9.54 18.66 -12.67
C VAL A 64 10.21 18.15 -13.94
N ARG A 65 9.75 18.58 -15.13
CA ARG A 65 10.38 18.19 -16.42
C ARG A 65 11.78 18.79 -16.67
N HIS A 66 12.12 19.89 -16.00
CA HIS A 66 13.37 20.62 -16.23
C HIS A 66 14.37 20.50 -15.07
N THR A 67 13.95 19.93 -13.93
CA THR A 67 14.78 19.73 -12.74
C THR A 67 15.00 18.25 -12.57
N LEU A 68 16.22 17.77 -12.81
CA LEU A 68 16.61 16.40 -12.49
C LEU A 68 16.37 16.16 -10.99
N ASN A 69 15.82 14.99 -10.64
CA ASN A 69 15.65 14.51 -9.27
C ASN A 69 14.46 15.05 -8.43
N VAL A 70 13.40 15.58 -9.06
CA VAL A 70 12.14 15.93 -8.36
C VAL A 70 11.04 14.96 -8.81
N CYS A 71 10.41 14.26 -7.87
CA CYS A 71 9.30 13.35 -8.15
C CYS A 71 7.96 14.11 -8.30
N SER A 72 6.96 13.50 -8.96
CA SER A 72 5.67 14.16 -9.15
C SER A 72 4.96 14.40 -7.81
N VAL A 73 4.02 15.35 -7.74
CA VAL A 73 3.23 15.58 -6.51
C VAL A 73 2.51 14.31 -6.02
N TRP A 74 2.11 13.45 -6.96
CA TRP A 74 1.54 12.15 -6.66
C TRP A 74 2.55 11.23 -5.96
N ASP A 75 3.74 11.08 -6.53
CA ASP A 75 4.80 10.23 -5.98
C ASP A 75 5.29 10.75 -4.62
N LEU A 76 5.43 12.07 -4.46
CA LEU A 76 5.71 12.72 -3.19
C LEU A 76 4.67 12.36 -2.13
N GLY A 77 3.38 12.45 -2.49
CA GLY A 77 2.30 12.08 -1.59
C GLY A 77 2.39 10.62 -1.16
N LEU A 78 2.66 9.69 -2.10
CA LEU A 78 2.84 8.26 -1.80
C LEU A 78 4.04 7.99 -0.90
N GLU A 79 5.16 8.69 -1.13
CA GLU A 79 6.38 8.56 -0.32
C GLU A 79 6.14 9.04 1.11
N LEU A 80 5.50 10.19 1.29
CA LEU A 80 5.13 10.72 2.61
C LEU A 80 4.15 9.79 3.34
N PHE A 81 3.14 9.27 2.64
CA PHE A 81 2.19 8.32 3.23
C PHE A 81 2.89 7.05 3.69
N ARG A 82 3.75 6.48 2.85
CA ARG A 82 4.58 5.31 3.20
C ARG A 82 5.47 5.60 4.42
N LYS A 83 6.17 6.73 4.42
CA LYS A 83 7.07 7.15 5.51
C LYS A 83 6.32 7.18 6.84
N HIS A 84 5.15 7.80 6.88
CA HIS A 84 4.36 7.90 8.11
C HIS A 84 3.68 6.58 8.50
N LEU A 85 3.30 5.74 7.54
CA LEU A 85 2.78 4.40 7.86
C LEU A 85 3.86 3.52 8.51
N LYS A 86 5.11 3.58 8.01
CA LYS A 86 6.26 2.90 8.62
C LYS A 86 6.57 3.40 10.05
N LEU A 87 6.23 4.65 10.37
CA LEU A 87 6.33 5.21 11.72
C LEU A 87 5.19 4.75 12.66
N ALA A 88 4.13 4.14 12.12
CA ALA A 88 2.99 3.63 12.86
C ALA A 88 2.83 2.10 12.68
N PRO A 89 3.76 1.28 13.21
CA PRO A 89 3.77 -0.17 12.98
C PRO A 89 2.52 -0.89 13.51
N GLU A 90 1.85 -0.33 14.52
CA GLU A 90 0.57 -0.85 15.00
C GLU A 90 -0.53 -0.78 13.93
N VAL A 91 -0.64 0.37 13.24
CA VAL A 91 -1.63 0.60 12.18
C VAL A 91 -1.35 -0.33 11.01
N GLU A 92 -0.09 -0.42 10.57
CA GLU A 92 0.33 -1.33 9.52
C GLU A 92 -0.01 -2.79 9.85
N HIS A 93 0.36 -3.26 11.05
CA HIS A 93 0.07 -4.62 11.49
C HIS A 93 -1.44 -4.92 11.51
N ARG A 94 -2.26 -3.97 11.96
CA ARG A 94 -3.72 -4.13 11.99
C ARG A 94 -4.34 -4.15 10.60
N ILE A 95 -3.85 -3.33 9.67
CA ILE A 95 -4.28 -3.34 8.25
C ILE A 95 -4.01 -4.73 7.65
N VAL A 96 -2.77 -5.21 7.79
CA VAL A 96 -2.37 -6.53 7.30
C VAL A 96 -3.24 -7.63 7.92
N THR A 97 -3.37 -7.63 9.26
CA THR A 97 -4.15 -8.64 9.98
C THR A 97 -5.61 -8.64 9.53
N GLY A 98 -6.21 -7.46 9.35
CA GLY A 98 -7.57 -7.30 8.87
C GLY A 98 -7.77 -7.82 7.45
N ILE A 99 -6.90 -7.43 6.50
CA ILE A 99 -6.93 -7.92 5.11
C ILE A 99 -6.87 -9.46 5.09
N LEU A 100 -5.98 -10.04 5.90
CA LEU A 100 -5.84 -11.49 6.00
C LEU A 100 -7.08 -12.17 6.59
N SER A 101 -7.69 -11.57 7.62
CA SER A 101 -8.94 -12.07 8.22
C SER A 101 -10.12 -12.02 7.25
N LEU A 102 -10.18 -11.02 6.37
CA LEU A 102 -11.17 -10.92 5.30
C LEU A 102 -10.96 -12.04 4.26
N ILE A 103 -9.72 -12.26 3.81
CA ILE A 103 -9.39 -13.35 2.87
C ILE A 103 -9.72 -14.72 3.48
N GLU A 104 -9.43 -14.92 4.76
CA GLU A 104 -9.76 -16.16 5.45
C GLU A 104 -11.28 -16.37 5.56
N SER A 105 -12.01 -15.33 5.94
CA SER A 105 -13.48 -15.38 6.01
C SER A 105 -14.09 -15.72 4.65
N GLU A 106 -13.59 -15.12 3.56
CA GLU A 106 -14.03 -15.43 2.19
C GLU A 106 -13.83 -16.91 1.85
N ARG A 107 -12.69 -17.49 2.26
CA ARG A 107 -12.37 -18.92 2.01
C ARG A 107 -13.26 -19.87 2.80
N LEU A 108 -13.70 -19.47 3.98
CA LEU A 108 -14.65 -20.25 4.79
C LEU A 108 -16.10 -20.14 4.25
N GLY A 109 -16.30 -19.43 3.13
CA GLY A 109 -17.60 -19.25 2.49
C GLY A 109 -18.42 -18.11 3.10
N ALA A 110 -17.83 -17.27 3.94
CA ALA A 110 -18.50 -16.09 4.45
C ALA A 110 -18.63 -15.03 3.35
N VAL A 111 -19.75 -14.31 3.35
CA VAL A 111 -19.95 -13.16 2.48
C VAL A 111 -19.09 -12.01 3.02
N VAL A 112 -18.01 -11.67 2.33
CA VAL A 112 -17.14 -10.54 2.65
C VAL A 112 -17.31 -9.41 1.64
N ASP A 113 -16.99 -8.19 2.05
CA ASP A 113 -16.92 -7.06 1.15
C ASP A 113 -15.63 -7.15 0.30
N THR A 114 -15.77 -7.74 -0.89
CA THR A 114 -14.69 -7.89 -1.86
C THR A 114 -14.23 -6.55 -2.44
N THR A 115 -15.06 -5.52 -2.38
CA THR A 115 -14.74 -4.17 -2.84
C THR A 115 -13.78 -3.52 -1.86
N LEU A 116 -14.10 -3.57 -0.55
CA LEU A 116 -13.21 -3.12 0.51
C LEU A 116 -11.84 -3.82 0.44
N LEU A 117 -11.86 -5.16 0.31
CA LEU A 117 -10.64 -5.96 0.18
C LEU A 117 -9.79 -5.54 -1.03
N SER A 118 -10.42 -5.36 -2.20
CA SER A 118 -9.73 -4.93 -3.42
C SER A 118 -9.09 -3.54 -3.27
N HIS A 119 -9.79 -2.58 -2.68
CA HIS A 119 -9.26 -1.23 -2.47
C HIS A 119 -8.07 -1.22 -1.50
N LEU A 120 -8.15 -1.97 -0.40
CA LEU A 120 -7.08 -2.07 0.59
C LEU A 120 -5.84 -2.77 0.03
N LEU A 121 -6.02 -3.82 -0.78
CA LEU A 121 -4.89 -4.47 -1.46
C LEU A 121 -4.21 -3.52 -2.45
N LYS A 122 -4.98 -2.76 -3.24
CA LYS A 122 -4.43 -1.72 -4.14
C LYS A 122 -3.65 -0.65 -3.37
N MET A 123 -4.21 -0.13 -2.27
CA MET A 123 -3.51 0.79 -1.36
C MET A 123 -2.18 0.16 -0.88
N PHE A 124 -2.22 -1.06 -0.37
CA PHE A 124 -1.05 -1.72 0.21
C PHE A 124 0.06 -1.94 -0.83
N THR A 125 -0.30 -2.31 -2.07
CA THR A 125 0.67 -2.43 -3.18
C THR A 125 1.25 -1.08 -3.63
N ALA A 126 0.45 0.01 -3.61
CA ALA A 126 0.94 1.35 -3.90
C ALA A 126 1.96 1.82 -2.85
N LEU A 127 1.71 1.51 -1.58
CA LEU A 127 2.53 1.95 -0.45
C LEU A 127 3.72 1.04 -0.13
N SER A 128 3.71 -0.24 -0.51
CA SER A 128 4.83 -1.15 -0.20
C SER A 128 5.96 -1.05 -1.22
N ASP A 129 7.19 -1.17 -0.76
CA ASP A 129 8.32 -1.49 -1.65
C ASP A 129 8.19 -2.95 -2.08
N ILE A 130 8.40 -3.23 -3.38
CA ILE A 130 8.21 -4.58 -3.92
C ILE A 130 8.99 -5.66 -3.16
N PRO A 131 10.25 -5.44 -2.74
CA PRO A 131 10.98 -6.44 -1.94
C PRO A 131 10.33 -6.72 -0.58
N ASP A 132 9.83 -5.70 0.10
CA ASP A 132 9.19 -5.85 1.42
C ASP A 132 7.82 -6.51 1.28
N TYR A 133 7.07 -6.14 0.24
CA TYR A 133 5.82 -6.80 -0.14
C TYR A 133 6.04 -8.29 -0.42
N LEU A 134 7.03 -8.64 -1.24
CA LEU A 134 7.33 -10.03 -1.59
C LEU A 134 7.80 -10.84 -0.37
N LYS A 135 8.63 -10.27 0.51
CA LYS A 135 8.99 -10.90 1.80
C LYS A 135 7.78 -11.15 2.67
N HIS A 136 6.84 -10.21 2.70
CA HIS A 136 5.59 -10.36 3.45
C HIS A 136 4.74 -11.50 2.87
N VAL A 137 4.58 -11.55 1.55
CA VAL A 137 3.86 -12.62 0.85
C VAL A 137 4.52 -13.98 1.10
N GLU A 138 5.84 -14.08 0.99
CA GLU A 138 6.60 -15.32 1.25
C GLU A 138 6.39 -15.82 2.69
N LYS A 139 6.57 -14.93 3.67
CA LYS A 139 6.32 -15.25 5.09
C LYS A 139 4.89 -15.73 5.31
N ARG A 140 3.93 -15.15 4.57
CA ARG A 140 2.52 -15.52 4.68
C ARG A 140 2.21 -16.88 4.05
N LEU A 141 2.71 -17.16 2.85
CA LEU A 141 2.58 -18.46 2.20
C LEU A 141 3.19 -19.56 3.07
N TYR A 142 4.34 -19.29 3.68
CA TYR A 142 4.97 -20.20 4.64
C TYR A 142 4.11 -20.47 5.88
N ASN A 143 3.53 -19.42 6.47
CA ASN A 143 2.66 -19.55 7.63
C ASN A 143 1.37 -20.31 7.31
N GLU A 144 0.75 -20.09 6.15
CA GLU A 144 -0.42 -20.87 5.72
C GLU A 144 -0.05 -22.33 5.42
N ASP A 145 1.10 -22.58 4.79
CA ASP A 145 1.58 -23.95 4.57
C ASP A 145 1.79 -24.71 5.90
N LYS A 146 2.35 -24.03 6.91
CA LYS A 146 2.46 -24.59 8.27
C LYS A 146 1.10 -24.82 8.91
N ARG A 147 0.17 -23.88 8.80
CA ARG A 147 -1.16 -23.99 9.39
C ARG A 147 -1.96 -25.13 8.77
N CYS A 148 -1.86 -25.30 7.45
CA CYS A 148 -2.43 -26.45 6.75
C CYS A 148 -1.84 -27.78 7.23
N LYS A 149 -0.53 -27.83 7.50
CA LYS A 149 0.13 -29.05 8.03
C LYS A 149 -0.26 -29.40 9.47
N LEU A 150 -0.56 -28.40 10.30
CA LEU A 150 -0.87 -28.58 11.72
C LEU A 150 -2.36 -28.81 12.01
N TYR A 151 -3.26 -28.19 11.23
CA TYR A 151 -4.68 -28.08 11.63
C TYR A 151 -5.70 -28.45 10.54
N LEU A 152 -5.28 -28.72 9.30
CA LEU A 152 -6.21 -28.98 8.19
C LEU A 152 -5.90 -30.31 7.49
N GLU A 153 -6.94 -30.93 6.93
CA GLU A 153 -6.77 -32.14 6.10
C GLU A 153 -6.00 -31.81 4.81
N ALA A 154 -5.15 -32.74 4.36
CA ALA A 154 -4.25 -32.58 3.21
C ALA A 154 -4.94 -32.08 1.93
N ASN A 155 -6.24 -32.31 1.81
CA ASN A 155 -7.08 -31.99 0.66
C ASN A 155 -7.39 -30.49 0.54
N THR A 156 -7.30 -29.74 1.65
CA THR A 156 -7.56 -28.28 1.68
C THR A 156 -6.30 -27.43 1.47
N ARG A 157 -5.11 -28.04 1.57
CA ARG A 157 -3.80 -27.35 1.44
C ARG A 157 -3.59 -26.71 0.07
N LYS A 158 -3.78 -27.47 -1.01
CA LYS A 158 -3.56 -26.99 -2.39
C LYS A 158 -4.50 -25.83 -2.77
N PRO A 159 -5.82 -25.94 -2.54
CA PRO A 159 -6.74 -24.82 -2.79
C PRO A 159 -6.38 -23.55 -2.01
N LEU A 160 -5.95 -23.70 -0.76
CA LEU A 160 -5.70 -22.59 0.15
C LEU A 160 -4.43 -21.80 -0.23
N ILE A 161 -3.36 -22.50 -0.63
CA ILE A 161 -2.16 -21.85 -1.18
C ILE A 161 -2.47 -21.20 -2.53
N ALA A 162 -3.19 -21.89 -3.43
CA ALA A 162 -3.51 -21.34 -4.75
C ALA A 162 -4.34 -20.04 -4.67
N ILE A 163 -5.30 -19.95 -3.74
CA ILE A 163 -6.05 -18.70 -3.53
C ILE A 163 -5.16 -17.61 -2.91
N ALA A 164 -4.20 -17.97 -2.05
CA ALA A 164 -3.27 -17.00 -1.48
C ALA A 164 -2.37 -16.42 -2.57
N GLU A 165 -1.83 -17.27 -3.44
CA GLU A 165 -1.06 -16.86 -4.61
C GLU A 165 -1.90 -16.02 -5.57
N LYS A 166 -3.15 -16.43 -5.83
CA LYS A 166 -4.05 -15.67 -6.70
C LYS A 166 -4.31 -14.24 -6.19
N GLN A 167 -4.64 -14.11 -4.89
CA GLN A 167 -5.00 -12.82 -4.30
C GLN A 167 -3.77 -11.95 -4.03
N LEU A 168 -2.64 -12.54 -3.61
CA LEU A 168 -1.44 -11.77 -3.23
C LEU A 168 -0.47 -11.54 -4.39
N LEU A 169 -0.45 -12.39 -5.40
CA LEU A 169 0.49 -12.31 -6.52
C LEU A 169 -0.23 -12.11 -7.86
N GLU A 170 -1.16 -12.99 -8.22
CA GLU A 170 -1.71 -13.03 -9.57
C GLU A 170 -2.50 -11.76 -9.93
N GLN A 171 -3.40 -11.31 -9.04
CA GLN A 171 -4.18 -10.08 -9.22
C GLN A 171 -3.33 -8.79 -9.25
N HIS A 172 -2.10 -8.85 -8.72
CA HIS A 172 -1.23 -7.69 -8.57
C HIS A 172 0.04 -7.78 -9.42
N SER A 173 0.15 -8.82 -10.26
CA SER A 173 1.35 -9.14 -11.04
C SER A 173 1.82 -7.98 -11.91
N SER A 174 0.90 -7.29 -12.59
CA SER A 174 1.23 -6.12 -13.42
C SER A 174 1.87 -5.00 -12.59
N ALA A 175 1.29 -4.65 -11.45
CA ALA A 175 1.79 -3.58 -10.59
C ALA A 175 3.12 -3.96 -9.92
N ILE A 176 3.27 -5.23 -9.54
CA ILE A 176 4.51 -5.77 -8.96
C ILE A 176 5.64 -5.69 -9.97
N LEU A 177 5.39 -6.11 -11.21
CA LEU A 177 6.38 -6.09 -12.28
C LEU A 177 6.74 -4.66 -12.65
N GLU A 178 5.77 -3.79 -12.92
CA GLU A 178 6.02 -2.39 -13.31
C GLU A 178 6.88 -1.67 -12.27
N LYS A 179 6.49 -1.74 -11.00
CA LYS A 179 7.22 -1.08 -9.91
C LYS A 179 8.57 -1.76 -9.63
N GLY A 180 8.64 -3.08 -9.72
CA GLY A 180 9.86 -3.85 -9.52
C GLY A 180 10.91 -3.58 -10.60
N PHE A 181 10.48 -3.43 -11.86
CA PHE A 181 11.36 -3.06 -12.96
C PHE A 181 11.91 -1.64 -12.80
N VAL A 182 11.08 -0.67 -12.42
CA VAL A 182 11.53 0.70 -12.15
C VAL A 182 12.61 0.71 -11.06
N MET A 183 12.37 0.04 -9.93
CA MET A 183 13.34 -0.06 -8.84
C MET A 183 14.67 -0.73 -9.26
N LEU A 184 14.61 -1.79 -10.07
CA LEU A 184 15.82 -2.49 -10.54
C LEU A 184 16.64 -1.65 -11.53
N ILE A 185 15.97 -0.85 -12.36
CA ILE A 185 16.63 0.07 -13.29
C ILE A 185 17.30 1.20 -12.51
N GLU A 186 16.61 1.81 -11.55
CA GLU A 186 17.18 2.85 -10.67
C GLU A 186 18.35 2.32 -9.84
N ALA A 187 18.22 1.13 -9.25
CA ALA A 187 19.29 0.51 -8.48
C ALA A 187 20.54 0.19 -9.32
N LYS A 188 20.39 -0.16 -10.60
CA LYS A 188 21.53 -0.33 -11.50
C LYS A 188 22.17 1.00 -11.90
N GLN A 189 21.38 2.05 -12.12
CA GLN A 189 21.93 3.39 -12.41
C GLN A 189 22.75 3.97 -11.26
N VAL A 190 22.45 3.61 -10.01
CA VAL A 190 23.26 4.01 -8.82
C VAL A 190 24.60 3.26 -8.74
N ASN A 191 24.71 2.07 -9.34
CA ASN A 191 25.96 1.29 -9.34
C ASN A 191 26.90 1.62 -10.51
N ASP A 192 26.40 2.32 -11.55
CA ASP A 192 27.18 2.75 -12.71
C ASP A 192 27.68 4.22 -12.61
N LEU A 193 27.52 4.86 -11.44
CA LEU A 193 28.08 6.18 -11.05
C LEU A 193 29.21 6.00 -10.04
#